data_AF-A0AA45BXC1-F1
#
_entry.id   AF-A0AA45BXC1-F1
#
_cell.length_a   1.000
_cell.length_b   1.000
_cell.length_c   1.000
_cell.angle_alpha   90.00
_cell.angle_beta   90.00
_cell.angle_gamma   90.00
#
_symmetry.space_group_name_H-M   'P 1'
#
loop_
_entity.id
_entity.type
_entity.pdbx_description
1 polymer ?
#
loop_
_entity_poly.entity_id
_entity_poly.type
_entity_poly.pdbx_seq_one_letter_code
_entity_poly.pdbx_strand_id
1 'polypeptide(L)'
;LYLADPDGNGIEIYHDRQKEVWRDENGELPFVSNPLDGEELLQQGSTWSGFPVGTVMGHIHLHVADLEEAKRFYVDGLGFDVTIPARNGALFVSAGGYHHHIGLNTWQGEGIPPQMPNSVGLKYFTLVLADEKQKEQVCESLKYIGVVATYKDGILQAKDPFGHCIHFKVKGEA
;
A
#
# COMPACT_ATOMS: atom_id res chain seq x y z
N LEU A 1 10.09 11.64 4.79
CA LEU A 1 9.66 12.56 5.87
C LEU A 1 8.29 12.11 6.33
N TYR A 2 8.09 11.94 7.64
CA TYR A 2 6.81 11.51 8.20
C TYR A 2 6.14 12.67 8.95
N LEU A 3 4.84 12.83 8.70
CA LEU A 3 3.96 13.81 9.31
C LEU A 3 2.62 13.15 9.62
N ALA A 4 1.79 13.81 10.43
CA ALA A 4 0.43 13.38 10.69
C ALA A 4 -0.55 14.44 10.17
N ASP A 5 -1.65 14.00 9.57
CA ASP A 5 -2.79 14.88 9.33
C ASP A 5 -3.57 15.16 10.64
N PRO A 6 -4.54 16.08 10.65
CA PRO A 6 -5.32 16.40 11.85
C PRO A 6 -6.11 15.22 12.45
N ASP A 7 -6.39 14.20 11.63
CA ASP A 7 -7.12 12.99 11.99
C ASP A 7 -6.18 11.87 12.51
N GLY A 8 -4.87 12.11 12.48
CA GLY A 8 -3.83 11.20 12.94
C GLY A 8 -3.35 10.20 11.88
N ASN A 9 -3.74 10.34 10.62
CA ASN A 9 -3.22 9.51 9.54
C ASN A 9 -1.76 9.88 9.27
N GLY A 10 -0.90 8.87 9.20
CA GLY A 10 0.49 9.04 8.81
C GLY A 10 0.59 9.45 7.33
N ILE A 11 1.26 10.56 7.08
CA ILE A 11 1.64 11.03 5.74
C ILE A 11 3.14 10.86 5.60
N GLU A 12 3.56 10.16 4.55
CA GLU A 12 4.96 10.08 4.16
C GLU A 12 5.20 10.92 2.90
N ILE A 13 6.12 11.88 2.99
CA ILE A 13 6.64 12.62 1.84
C ILE A 13 8.03 12.10 1.54
N TYR A 14 8.22 11.55 0.34
CA TYR A 14 9.50 11.05 -0.13
C TYR A 14 9.73 11.41 -1.59
N HIS A 15 11.00 11.41 -1.98
CA HIS A 15 11.42 11.38 -3.37
C HIS A 15 12.06 10.03 -3.60
N ASP A 16 11.48 9.26 -4.52
CA ASP A 16 11.99 7.95 -4.84
C ASP A 16 13.37 8.03 -5.49
N ARG A 17 14.19 7.02 -5.24
CA ARG A 17 15.44 6.84 -5.98
C ARG A 17 15.12 6.26 -7.35
N GLN A 18 16.08 6.38 -8.28
CA GLN A 18 15.97 5.71 -9.57
C GLN A 18 15.88 4.19 -9.36
N LYS A 19 15.03 3.52 -10.14
CA LYS A 19 14.72 2.09 -9.97
C LYS A 19 15.96 1.20 -10.00
N GLU A 20 16.95 1.61 -10.77
CA GLU A 20 18.22 0.90 -10.99
C GLU A 20 19.05 0.78 -9.71
N VAL A 21 18.82 1.64 -8.71
CA VAL A 21 19.57 1.66 -7.44
C VAL A 21 18.73 1.23 -6.24
N TRP A 22 17.54 0.69 -6.45
CA TRP A 22 16.72 0.20 -5.34
C TRP A 22 17.26 -1.09 -4.73
N ARG A 23 17.83 -1.97 -5.55
CA ARG A 23 18.31 -3.27 -5.12
C ARG A 23 19.81 -3.24 -4.86
N ASP A 24 20.23 -3.97 -3.84
CA ASP A 24 21.65 -4.16 -3.55
C ASP A 24 22.30 -5.19 -4.50
N GLU A 25 23.57 -5.52 -4.25
CA GLU A 25 24.34 -6.49 -5.02
C GLU A 25 23.77 -7.92 -4.99
N ASN A 26 22.93 -8.25 -4.00
CA ASN A 26 22.25 -9.53 -3.86
C ASN A 26 20.85 -9.51 -4.51
N GLY A 27 20.42 -8.36 -5.05
CA GLY A 27 19.09 -8.18 -5.62
C GLY A 27 18.01 -7.91 -4.56
N GLU A 28 18.37 -7.67 -3.30
CA GLU A 28 17.43 -7.41 -2.23
C GLU A 28 17.11 -5.92 -2.10
N LEU A 29 15.90 -5.61 -1.59
CA LEU A 29 15.56 -4.24 -1.22
C LEU A 29 16.08 -3.94 0.19
N PRO A 30 16.95 -2.93 0.36
CA PRO A 30 17.45 -2.53 1.67
C PRO A 30 16.30 -2.14 2.60
N PHE A 31 16.32 -2.65 3.83
CA PHE A 31 15.41 -2.23 4.90
C PHE A 31 16.22 -1.52 5.96
N VAL A 32 16.53 -0.27 5.65
CA VAL A 32 17.38 0.59 6.47
C VAL A 32 16.70 1.93 6.66
N SER A 33 16.86 2.50 7.85
CA SER A 33 16.50 3.88 8.15
C SER A 33 17.80 4.66 8.34
N ASN A 34 18.32 5.23 7.26
CA ASN A 34 19.49 6.09 7.33
C ASN A 34 19.08 7.49 7.77
N PRO A 35 19.89 8.18 8.60
CA PRO A 35 19.59 9.53 9.01
C PRO A 35 19.54 10.45 7.78
N LEU A 36 18.51 11.32 7.76
CA LEU A 36 18.36 12.36 6.76
C LEU A 36 19.13 13.60 7.21
N ASP A 37 19.92 14.20 6.32
CA ASP A 37 20.54 15.50 6.58
C ASP A 37 19.48 16.61 6.43
N GLY A 38 18.80 16.90 7.54
CA GLY A 38 17.72 17.90 7.55
C GLY A 38 18.22 19.33 7.35
N GLU A 39 19.43 19.65 7.82
CA GLU A 39 20.00 20.99 7.71
C GLU A 39 20.36 21.30 6.26
N GLU A 40 21.01 20.36 5.57
CA GLU A 40 21.31 20.49 4.15
C GLU A 40 20.03 20.66 3.31
N LEU A 41 18.99 19.85 3.60
CA LEU A 41 17.72 19.97 2.88
C LEU A 41 17.02 21.31 3.10
N LEU A 42 17.09 21.87 4.30
CA LEU A 42 16.51 23.19 4.60
C LEU A 42 17.23 24.31 3.85
N GLN A 43 18.57 24.22 3.71
CA GLN A 43 19.36 25.19 2.95
C GLN A 43 19.06 25.16 1.45
N GLN A 44 18.63 24.02 0.91
CA GLN A 44 18.17 23.88 -0.47
C GLN A 44 16.70 24.32 -0.68
N GLY A 45 15.97 24.59 0.41
CA GLY A 45 14.59 25.00 0.38
C GLY A 45 14.37 26.34 -0.33
N SER A 46 13.24 26.46 -1.01
CA SER A 46 12.79 27.71 -1.62
C SER A 46 11.33 27.98 -1.27
N THR A 47 10.80 29.14 -1.66
CA THR A 47 9.39 29.46 -1.44
C THR A 47 8.49 28.39 -2.07
N TRP A 48 7.65 27.77 -1.25
CA TRP A 48 6.74 26.74 -1.72
C TRP A 48 5.72 27.33 -2.71
N SER A 49 5.60 26.69 -3.87
CA SER A 49 4.65 27.05 -4.94
C SER A 49 3.71 25.90 -5.29
N GLY A 50 3.66 24.86 -4.45
CA GLY A 50 2.92 23.63 -4.70
C GLY A 50 3.83 22.41 -4.80
N PHE A 51 3.22 21.24 -5.02
CA PHE A 51 3.98 20.02 -5.32
C PHE A 51 4.54 20.07 -6.75
N PRO A 52 5.73 19.49 -6.98
CA PRO A 52 6.25 19.30 -8.33
C PRO A 52 5.25 18.60 -9.26
N VAL A 53 5.25 18.99 -10.54
CA VAL A 53 4.47 18.27 -11.55
C VAL A 53 4.95 16.81 -11.59
N GLY A 54 4.00 15.87 -11.56
CA GLY A 54 4.30 14.44 -11.53
C GLY A 54 4.39 13.85 -10.13
N THR A 55 4.14 14.61 -9.06
CA THR A 55 3.86 14.03 -7.75
C THR A 55 2.65 13.10 -7.83
N VAL A 56 2.82 11.88 -7.32
CA VAL A 56 1.81 10.81 -7.31
C VAL A 56 1.72 10.19 -5.92
N MET A 57 0.68 9.39 -5.69
CA MET A 57 0.64 8.50 -4.54
C MET A 57 1.60 7.34 -4.77
N GLY A 58 2.60 7.20 -3.90
CA GLY A 58 3.62 6.17 -4.01
C GLY A 58 3.18 4.84 -3.39
N HIS A 59 2.86 4.85 -2.10
CA HIS A 59 2.47 3.66 -1.35
C HIS A 59 1.48 3.98 -0.22
N ILE A 60 0.86 2.94 0.31
CA ILE A 60 0.07 2.98 1.54
C ILE A 60 0.61 1.99 2.56
N HIS A 61 0.59 2.35 3.84
CA HIS A 61 0.87 1.42 4.94
C HIS A 61 -0.41 1.12 5.70
N LEU A 62 -0.67 -0.17 5.93
CA LEU A 62 -1.87 -0.66 6.59
C LEU A 62 -1.49 -1.42 7.84
N HIS A 63 -2.19 -1.12 8.93
CA HIS A 63 -2.14 -1.94 10.13
C HIS A 63 -3.00 -3.18 9.92
N VAL A 64 -2.40 -4.35 10.10
CA VAL A 64 -3.04 -5.66 9.98
C VAL A 64 -2.82 -6.45 11.26
N ALA A 65 -3.71 -7.40 11.54
CA ALA A 65 -3.65 -8.20 12.75
C ALA A 65 -2.75 -9.43 12.62
N ASP A 66 -2.50 -9.90 11.39
CA ASP A 66 -1.72 -11.11 11.09
C ASP A 66 -1.07 -10.99 9.70
N LEU A 67 0.24 -11.22 9.60
CA LEU A 67 0.97 -11.06 8.33
C LEU A 67 0.78 -12.23 7.36
N GLU A 68 0.50 -13.44 7.84
CA GLU A 68 0.26 -14.59 6.97
C GLU A 68 -1.14 -14.53 6.36
N GLU A 69 -2.13 -14.09 7.13
CA GLU A 69 -3.47 -13.80 6.61
C GLU A 69 -3.45 -12.62 5.63
N ALA A 70 -2.66 -11.58 5.94
CA ALA A 70 -2.43 -10.48 5.00
C ALA A 70 -1.75 -10.98 3.72
N LYS A 71 -0.70 -11.81 3.83
CA LYS A 71 -0.03 -12.39 2.66
C LYS A 71 -1.00 -13.19 1.81
N ARG A 72 -1.83 -14.06 2.41
CA ARG A 72 -2.83 -14.84 1.66
C ARG A 72 -3.80 -13.93 0.90
N PHE A 73 -4.22 -12.82 1.49
CA PHE A 73 -5.10 -11.88 0.81
C PHE A 73 -4.40 -11.08 -0.30
N TYR A 74 -3.31 -10.40 0.02
CA TYR A 74 -2.66 -9.45 -0.88
C TYR A 74 -1.79 -10.14 -1.96
N VAL A 75 -1.23 -11.32 -1.67
CA VAL A 75 -0.43 -12.10 -2.62
C VAL A 75 -1.31 -13.11 -3.35
N ASP A 76 -1.89 -14.07 -2.63
CA ASP A 76 -2.64 -15.16 -3.29
C ASP A 76 -3.99 -14.69 -3.85
N GLY A 77 -4.64 -13.73 -3.18
CA GLY A 77 -5.93 -13.18 -3.60
C GLY A 77 -5.81 -12.06 -4.66
N LEU A 78 -4.96 -11.05 -4.40
CA LEU A 78 -4.83 -9.89 -5.27
C LEU A 78 -3.71 -10.00 -6.31
N GLY A 79 -2.80 -10.97 -6.17
CA GLY A 79 -1.72 -11.22 -7.13
C GLY A 79 -0.53 -10.26 -7.03
N PHE A 80 -0.32 -9.61 -5.88
CA PHE A 80 0.91 -8.84 -5.67
C PHE A 80 2.12 -9.75 -5.43
N ASP A 81 3.30 -9.29 -5.84
CA ASP A 81 4.57 -9.93 -5.53
C ASP A 81 5.09 -9.46 -4.16
N VAL A 82 5.65 -10.39 -3.38
CA VAL A 82 6.40 -10.04 -2.17
C VAL A 82 7.70 -9.35 -2.58
N THR A 83 7.91 -8.15 -2.05
CA THR A 83 9.11 -7.34 -2.32
C THR A 83 10.10 -7.41 -1.17
N ILE A 84 9.61 -7.27 0.06
CA ILE A 84 10.34 -7.49 1.30
C ILE A 84 9.56 -8.51 2.12
N PRO A 85 10.11 -9.72 2.35
CA PRO A 85 9.47 -10.75 3.16
C PRO A 85 9.18 -10.27 4.59
N ALA A 86 8.22 -10.93 5.24
CA ALA A 86 7.82 -10.61 6.60
C ALA A 86 9.03 -10.58 7.56
N ARG A 87 9.34 -9.41 8.10
CA ARG A 87 10.39 -9.19 9.11
C ARG A 87 10.03 -7.98 9.98
N ASN A 88 10.41 -8.01 11.25
CA ASN A 88 10.15 -6.92 12.21
C ASN A 88 8.67 -6.45 12.24
N GLY A 89 7.74 -7.40 12.10
CA GLY A 89 6.31 -7.11 12.09
C GLY A 89 5.81 -6.39 10.83
N ALA A 90 6.54 -6.43 9.71
CA ALA A 90 6.11 -5.83 8.45
C ALA A 90 6.39 -6.72 7.23
N LEU A 91 5.48 -6.67 6.25
CA LEU A 91 5.51 -7.35 4.95
C LEU A 91 5.24 -6.31 3.87
N PHE A 92 6.01 -6.33 2.78
CA PHE A 92 5.83 -5.37 1.69
C PHE A 92 5.56 -6.07 0.37
N VAL A 93 4.59 -5.54 -0.38
CA VAL A 93 4.14 -6.13 -1.64
C VAL A 93 4.04 -5.07 -2.76
N SER A 94 4.25 -5.49 -4.00
CA SER A 94 4.16 -4.61 -5.17
C SER A 94 3.63 -5.35 -6.41
N ALA A 95 3.35 -4.58 -7.46
CA ALA A 95 3.08 -5.09 -8.80
C ALA A 95 4.03 -4.37 -9.77
N GLY A 96 4.37 -4.99 -10.90
CA GLY A 96 5.22 -4.36 -11.92
C GLY A 96 6.67 -4.06 -11.49
N GLY A 97 7.11 -4.67 -10.39
CA GLY A 97 8.47 -4.52 -9.86
C GLY A 97 8.78 -3.14 -9.27
N TYR A 98 7.79 -2.47 -8.70
CA TYR A 98 7.98 -1.29 -7.83
C TYR A 98 8.60 -1.71 -6.47
N HIS A 99 9.18 -0.79 -5.70
CA HIS A 99 9.85 -1.16 -4.44
C HIS A 99 8.84 -1.59 -3.35
N HIS A 100 7.68 -0.93 -3.25
CA HIS A 100 6.45 -1.48 -2.65
C HIS A 100 5.26 -0.55 -2.91
N HIS A 101 4.07 -1.09 -3.15
CA HIS A 101 2.84 -0.30 -3.19
C HIS A 101 2.11 -0.33 -1.85
N ILE A 102 2.23 -1.45 -1.12
CA ILE A 102 1.54 -1.66 0.15
C ILE A 102 2.53 -2.23 1.17
N GLY A 103 2.66 -1.54 2.31
CA GLY A 103 3.32 -2.04 3.51
C GLY A 103 2.28 -2.52 4.52
N LEU A 104 2.31 -3.79 4.88
CA LEU A 104 1.40 -4.43 5.82
C LEU A 104 2.16 -4.63 7.13
N ASN A 105 1.67 -4.12 8.26
CA ASN A 105 2.39 -4.24 9.53
C ASN A 105 1.50 -4.54 10.74
N THR A 106 2.06 -5.22 11.74
CA THR A 106 1.41 -5.59 13.00
C THR A 106 1.79 -4.66 14.16
N TRP A 107 2.29 -3.44 13.87
CA TRP A 107 2.84 -2.54 14.89
C TRP A 107 1.83 -2.00 15.89
N GLN A 108 0.52 -2.08 15.60
CA GLN A 108 -0.56 -1.76 16.55
C GLN A 108 -1.01 -2.97 17.40
N GLY A 109 -0.38 -4.13 17.21
CA GLY A 109 -0.67 -5.37 17.91
C GLY A 109 -1.13 -6.48 16.97
N GLU A 110 -0.79 -7.71 17.33
CA GLU A 110 -1.23 -8.92 16.64
C GLU A 110 -2.60 -9.36 17.19
N GLY A 111 -3.45 -9.91 16.32
CA GLY A 111 -4.79 -10.39 16.68
C GLY A 111 -5.77 -9.28 17.11
N ILE A 112 -5.46 -8.01 16.85
CA ILE A 112 -6.35 -6.90 17.16
C ILE A 112 -7.61 -6.93 16.27
N PRO A 113 -8.79 -6.59 16.80
CA PRO A 113 -10.00 -6.55 16.00
C PRO A 113 -9.93 -5.43 14.94
N PRO A 114 -10.64 -5.58 13.81
CA PRO A 114 -10.84 -4.51 12.84
C PRO A 114 -11.34 -3.22 13.49
N GLN A 115 -11.04 -2.08 12.86
CA GLN A 115 -11.56 -0.80 13.31
C GLN A 115 -13.08 -0.80 13.36
N MET A 116 -13.64 -0.16 14.38
CA MET A 116 -15.10 0.00 14.48
C MET A 116 -15.66 0.76 13.28
N PRO A 117 -16.90 0.44 12.84
CA PRO A 117 -17.57 1.23 11.82
C PRO A 117 -17.63 2.71 12.20
N ASN A 118 -17.38 3.59 11.23
CA ASN A 118 -17.37 5.05 11.39
C ASN A 118 -16.24 5.60 12.30
N SER A 119 -15.20 4.82 12.55
CA SER A 119 -13.95 5.35 13.09
C SER A 119 -13.27 6.30 12.10
N VAL A 120 -12.49 7.23 12.63
CA VAL A 120 -11.58 8.08 11.83
C VAL A 120 -10.48 7.20 11.22
N GLY A 121 -10.19 7.40 9.94
CA GLY A 121 -9.16 6.66 9.22
C GLY A 121 -9.44 6.48 7.73
N LEU A 122 -8.74 5.55 7.10
CA LEU A 122 -8.89 5.24 5.68
C LEU A 122 -10.27 4.63 5.39
N LYS A 123 -11.06 5.29 4.55
CA LYS A 123 -12.37 4.76 4.13
C LYS A 123 -12.25 3.62 3.13
N TYR A 124 -11.39 3.78 2.13
CA TYR A 124 -11.02 2.79 1.12
C TYR A 124 -9.78 3.25 0.37
N PHE A 125 -9.13 2.33 -0.34
CA PHE A 125 -8.20 2.67 -1.42
C PHE A 125 -8.64 1.99 -2.71
N THR A 126 -8.16 2.48 -3.86
CA THR A 126 -8.51 1.95 -5.17
C THR A 126 -7.32 1.29 -5.82
N LEU A 127 -7.50 0.06 -6.29
CA LEU A 127 -6.58 -0.60 -7.19
C LEU A 127 -7.06 -0.41 -8.63
N VAL A 128 -6.22 0.25 -9.43
CA VAL A 128 -6.46 0.46 -10.86
C VAL A 128 -5.88 -0.72 -11.62
N LEU A 129 -6.76 -1.54 -12.17
CA LEU A 129 -6.44 -2.71 -12.96
C LEU A 129 -6.20 -2.32 -14.42
N ALA A 130 -5.35 -3.06 -15.12
CA ALA A 130 -4.96 -2.81 -16.49
C ALA A 130 -6.15 -2.93 -17.46
N ASP A 131 -6.97 -3.95 -17.29
CA ASP A 131 -8.08 -4.30 -18.17
C ASP A 131 -9.13 -5.18 -17.45
N GLU A 132 -10.22 -5.48 -18.17
CA GLU A 132 -11.30 -6.37 -17.72
C GLU A 132 -10.80 -7.78 -17.39
N LYS A 133 -9.79 -8.28 -18.12
CA LYS A 133 -9.24 -9.62 -17.89
C LYS A 133 -8.54 -9.67 -16.53
N GLN A 134 -7.77 -8.63 -16.17
CA GLN A 134 -7.16 -8.57 -14.84
C GLN A 134 -8.22 -8.48 -13.74
N LYS A 135 -9.34 -7.78 -13.98
CA LYS A 135 -10.47 -7.74 -13.06
C LYS A 135 -11.08 -9.12 -12.81
N GLU A 136 -11.32 -9.89 -13.88
CA GLU A 136 -11.82 -11.27 -13.78
C GLU A 136 -10.85 -12.15 -12.99
N GLN A 137 -9.55 -12.07 -13.29
CA GLN A 137 -8.51 -12.83 -12.58
C GLN A 137 -8.48 -12.53 -11.08
N VAL A 138 -8.53 -11.25 -10.69
CA VAL A 138 -8.58 -10.84 -9.28
C VAL A 138 -9.85 -11.38 -8.61
N CYS A 139 -11.00 -11.30 -9.26
CA CYS A 139 -12.25 -11.87 -8.73
C CYS A 139 -12.16 -13.38 -8.50
N GLU A 140 -11.56 -14.12 -9.44
CA GLU A 140 -11.37 -15.57 -9.32
C GLU A 140 -10.39 -15.94 -8.20
N SER A 141 -9.25 -15.25 -8.12
CA SER A 141 -8.24 -15.46 -7.07
C SER A 141 -8.78 -15.13 -5.67
N LEU A 142 -9.51 -14.02 -5.52
CA LEU A 142 -10.21 -13.70 -4.28
C LEU A 142 -11.19 -14.82 -3.90
N LYS A 143 -11.99 -15.30 -4.87
CA LYS A 143 -12.95 -16.38 -4.64
C LYS A 143 -12.26 -17.68 -4.20
N TYR A 144 -11.10 -17.98 -4.78
CA TYR A 144 -10.29 -19.16 -4.41
C TYR A 144 -9.86 -19.12 -2.94
N ILE A 145 -9.51 -17.95 -2.41
CA ILE A 145 -9.18 -17.79 -0.99
C ILE A 145 -10.39 -17.61 -0.09
N GLY A 146 -11.62 -17.64 -0.63
CA GLY A 146 -12.86 -17.53 0.12
C GLY A 146 -13.42 -16.11 0.25
N VAL A 147 -12.88 -15.13 -0.48
CA VAL A 147 -13.35 -13.75 -0.50
C VAL A 147 -14.15 -13.48 -1.77
N VAL A 148 -15.31 -12.83 -1.64
CA VAL A 148 -16.14 -12.47 -2.81
C VAL A 148 -16.13 -10.95 -2.97
N ALA A 149 -15.60 -10.47 -4.10
CA ALA A 149 -15.76 -9.08 -4.50
C ALA A 149 -17.21 -8.85 -4.94
N THR A 150 -17.80 -7.73 -4.51
CA THR A 150 -19.22 -7.40 -4.74
C THR A 150 -19.37 -6.00 -5.29
N TYR A 151 -20.41 -5.77 -6.09
CA TYR A 151 -20.77 -4.43 -6.53
C TYR A 151 -21.61 -3.73 -5.46
N LYS A 152 -21.20 -2.53 -5.09
CA LYS A 152 -21.98 -1.61 -4.27
C LYS A 152 -21.93 -0.22 -4.90
N ASP A 153 -23.11 0.37 -5.12
CA ASP A 153 -23.24 1.70 -5.74
C ASP A 153 -22.48 1.82 -7.08
N GLY A 154 -22.44 0.72 -7.85
CA GLY A 154 -21.74 0.64 -9.14
C GLY A 154 -20.24 0.36 -9.06
N ILE A 155 -19.65 0.28 -7.87
CA ILE A 155 -18.22 0.04 -7.66
C ILE A 155 -17.98 -1.42 -7.25
N LEU A 156 -17.09 -2.13 -7.94
CA LEU A 156 -16.61 -3.44 -7.50
C LEU A 156 -15.67 -3.27 -6.32
N GLN A 157 -15.95 -3.95 -5.22
CA GLN A 157 -15.16 -3.82 -3.99
C GLN A 157 -15.06 -5.13 -3.22
N ALA A 158 -13.99 -5.26 -2.43
CA ALA A 158 -13.80 -6.34 -1.46
C ALA A 158 -13.28 -5.74 -0.14
N LYS A 159 -13.34 -6.53 0.92
CA LYS A 159 -12.67 -6.22 2.18
C LYS A 159 -11.59 -7.24 2.44
N ASP A 160 -10.45 -6.78 2.95
CA ASP A 160 -9.47 -7.69 3.52
C ASP A 160 -9.94 -8.21 4.89
N PRO A 161 -9.25 -9.22 5.46
CA PRO A 161 -9.62 -9.78 6.76
C PRO A 161 -9.55 -8.79 7.94
N PHE A 162 -8.84 -7.68 7.76
CA PHE A 162 -8.65 -6.64 8.77
C PHE A 162 -9.65 -5.48 8.66
N GLY A 163 -10.57 -5.59 7.68
CA GLY A 163 -11.67 -4.65 7.48
C GLY A 163 -11.38 -3.52 6.49
N HIS A 164 -10.20 -3.51 5.87
CA HIS A 164 -9.81 -2.47 4.90
C HIS A 164 -10.61 -2.66 3.62
N CYS A 165 -11.21 -1.59 3.13
CA CYS A 165 -12.04 -1.63 1.92
C CYS A 165 -11.19 -1.33 0.68
N ILE A 166 -11.27 -2.21 -0.31
CA ILE A 166 -10.55 -2.10 -1.58
C ILE A 166 -11.57 -1.94 -2.69
N HIS A 167 -11.45 -0.86 -3.46
CA HIS A 167 -12.20 -0.66 -4.69
C HIS A 167 -11.35 -1.12 -5.87
N PHE A 168 -11.99 -1.72 -6.87
CA PHE A 168 -11.36 -2.12 -8.12
C PHE A 168 -11.92 -1.28 -9.26
N LYS A 169 -11.03 -0.75 -10.08
CA LYS A 169 -11.39 0.05 -11.26
C LYS A 169 -10.52 -0.37 -12.43
N VAL A 170 -11.09 -0.53 -13.62
CA VAL A 170 -10.29 -0.75 -14.82
C VAL A 170 -9.78 0.58 -15.36
N LYS A 171 -8.52 0.61 -15.80
CA LYS A 171 -7.90 1.81 -16.36
C LYS A 171 -8.72 2.33 -17.54
N GLY A 172 -9.09 3.60 -17.50
CA GLY A 172 -9.89 4.24 -18.54
C GLY A 172 -11.41 4.22 -18.29
N GLU A 173 -11.90 3.54 -17.25
CA GLU A 173 -13.26 3.77 -16.76
C GLU A 173 -13.36 5.18 -16.14
N ALA A 174 -14.51 5.84 -16.30
CA ALA A 174 -14.77 7.17 -15.72
C ALA A 174 -14.83 7.12 -14.20
#